data_AF-A0A251RXI2-F1
#
_entry.id   AF-A0A251RXI2-F1
#
_cell.length_a   1.000
_cell.length_b   1.000
_cell.length_c   1.000
_cell.angle_alpha   90.00
_cell.angle_beta   90.00
_cell.angle_gamma   90.00
#
_symmetry.space_group_name_H-M   'P 1'
#
loop_
_entity.id
_entity.type
_entity.pdbx_description
1 polymer ?
#
loop_
_entity_poly.entity_id
_entity_poly.type
_entity_poly.pdbx_seq_one_letter_code
_entity_poly.pdbx_strand_id
1 'polypeptide(L)'
;MELFYGINNLIKLINVAVPGTIDEHAINTKKVLNPWERNENHTLCLNSAKAIGCTVVNIGTQDLVEGRPHLLLGLISHIVKIQLLATVDIKKTPELATMVEDSKEAEELMDLAPEKVLLKWMNFQLKKSGYKKEVTDFHRI
;
A
#
# COMPACT_ATOMS: atom_id res chain seq x y z
N MET A 1 -23.41 -10.52 7.91
CA MET A 1 -22.59 -9.50 7.23
C MET A 1 -21.60 -8.79 8.17
N GLU A 2 -21.74 -8.86 9.50
CA GLU A 2 -20.78 -8.27 10.46
C GLU A 2 -19.48 -9.06 10.70
N LEU A 3 -19.34 -10.27 10.15
CA LEU A 3 -18.24 -11.18 10.52
C LEU A 3 -16.97 -11.08 9.66
N PHE A 4 -16.96 -10.33 8.55
CA PHE A 4 -15.80 -10.32 7.62
C PHE A 4 -15.02 -8.99 7.55
N TYR A 5 -15.55 -7.88 8.05
CA TYR A 5 -14.89 -6.56 7.99
C TYR A 5 -14.66 -5.95 9.39
N GLY A 6 -14.19 -6.75 10.34
CA GLY A 6 -13.75 -6.21 11.63
C GLY A 6 -12.52 -5.33 11.46
N ILE A 7 -12.43 -4.24 12.23
CA ILE A 7 -11.26 -3.35 12.24
C ILE A 7 -9.93 -4.10 12.45
N ASN A 8 -9.96 -5.23 13.17
CA ASN A 8 -8.80 -6.10 13.37
C ASN A 8 -8.28 -6.71 12.06
N ASN A 9 -9.13 -6.93 11.06
CA ASN A 9 -8.69 -7.40 9.74
C ASN A 9 -7.92 -6.32 8.98
N LEU A 10 -8.32 -5.04 9.10
CA LEU A 10 -7.59 -3.93 8.51
C LEU A 10 -6.23 -3.74 9.17
N ILE A 11 -6.17 -3.87 10.50
CA ILE A 11 -4.91 -3.87 11.25
C ILE A 11 -3.98 -4.99 10.77
N LYS A 12 -4.51 -6.22 10.60
CA LYS A 12 -3.73 -7.33 10.07
C LYS A 12 -3.27 -7.08 8.62
N LEU A 13 -4.12 -6.47 7.80
CA LEU A 13 -3.77 -6.10 6.43
C LEU A 13 -2.60 -5.11 6.38
N ILE A 14 -2.52 -4.18 7.33
CA ILE A 14 -1.36 -3.27 7.46
C ILE A 14 -0.08 -4.06 7.72
N ASN A 15 -0.10 -5.04 8.64
CA ASN A 15 1.05 -5.90 8.90
C ASN A 15 1.40 -6.83 7.73
N VAL A 16 0.42 -7.22 6.91
CA VAL A 16 0.68 -7.95 5.65
C VAL A 16 1.36 -7.04 4.62
N ALA A 17 0.97 -5.77 4.55
CA ALA A 17 1.58 -4.80 3.64
C ALA A 17 3.00 -4.41 4.07
N VAL A 18 3.20 -4.13 5.36
CA VAL A 18 4.50 -3.77 5.94
C VAL A 18 4.65 -4.52 7.28
N PRO A 19 5.37 -5.66 7.28
CA PRO A 19 5.55 -6.48 8.48
C PRO A 19 6.17 -5.70 9.64
N GLY A 20 5.64 -5.90 10.84
CA GLY A 20 6.14 -5.27 12.08
C GLY A 20 5.67 -3.83 12.30
N THR A 21 4.75 -3.30 11.49
CA THR A 21 4.19 -1.95 11.69
C THR A 21 3.39 -1.84 12.99
N ILE A 22 2.62 -2.87 13.30
CA ILE A 22 1.74 -2.92 14.48
C ILE A 22 2.14 -4.13 15.32
N ASP A 23 2.48 -3.88 16.59
CA ASP A 23 2.60 -4.94 17.58
C ASP A 23 1.20 -5.55 17.84
N GLU A 24 1.04 -6.85 17.58
CA GLU A 24 -0.24 -7.52 17.75
C GLU A 24 -0.75 -7.50 19.21
N HIS A 25 0.15 -7.34 20.18
CA HIS A 25 -0.22 -7.20 21.60
C HIS A 25 -0.98 -5.89 21.89
N ALA A 26 -0.84 -4.87 21.04
CA ALA A 26 -1.57 -3.61 21.18
C ALA A 26 -3.03 -3.69 20.67
N ILE A 27 -3.42 -4.81 20.04
CA ILE A 27 -4.75 -4.98 19.44
C ILE A 27 -5.73 -5.52 20.47
N ASN A 28 -6.86 -4.84 20.66
CA ASN A 28 -7.95 -5.39 21.44
C ASN A 28 -8.61 -6.56 20.66
N THR A 29 -8.46 -7.80 21.15
CA THR A 29 -8.86 -9.05 20.46
C THR A 29 -9.97 -9.83 21.14
N LYS A 30 -10.62 -9.26 22.17
CA LYS A 30 -11.75 -9.90 22.86
C LYS A 30 -12.88 -10.23 21.88
N LYS A 31 -13.62 -11.31 22.15
CA LYS A 31 -14.76 -11.76 21.31
C LYS A 31 -15.84 -10.68 21.15
N VAL A 32 -16.07 -9.90 22.21
CA VAL A 32 -16.96 -8.74 22.20
C VAL A 32 -16.17 -7.56 22.75
N LEU A 33 -15.96 -6.57 21.89
CA LEU A 33 -15.27 -5.32 22.26
C LEU A 33 -16.28 -4.30 22.72
N ASN A 34 -15.95 -3.60 23.81
CA ASN A 34 -16.72 -2.43 24.22
C ASN A 34 -16.47 -1.26 23.22
N PRO A 35 -17.31 -0.21 23.23
CA PRO A 35 -17.18 0.91 22.29
C PRO A 35 -15.81 1.61 22.34
N TRP A 36 -15.18 1.68 23.52
CA TRP A 36 -13.89 2.31 23.70
C TRP A 36 -12.76 1.46 23.12
N GLU A 37 -12.71 0.17 23.44
CA GLU A 37 -11.72 -0.79 22.88
C GLU A 37 -11.79 -0.86 21.35
N ARG A 38 -13.00 -0.78 20.79
CA ARG A 38 -13.20 -0.72 19.33
C ARG A 38 -12.62 0.58 18.76
N ASN A 39 -12.88 1.72 19.39
CA ASN A 39 -12.36 3.01 18.96
C ASN A 39 -10.83 3.09 19.06
N GLU A 40 -10.22 2.45 20.06
CA GLU A 40 -8.76 2.31 20.15
C GLU A 40 -8.20 1.54 18.95
N ASN A 41 -8.82 0.42 18.56
CA ASN A 41 -8.39 -0.31 17.36
C ASN A 41 -8.55 0.53 16.08
N HIS A 42 -9.61 1.33 15.95
CA HIS A 42 -9.76 2.25 14.81
C HIS A 42 -8.68 3.33 14.77
N THR A 43 -8.33 3.89 15.94
CA THR A 43 -7.27 4.89 16.08
C THR A 43 -5.91 4.29 15.74
N LEU A 44 -5.61 3.10 16.26
CA LEU A 44 -4.40 2.33 15.94
C LEU A 44 -4.31 2.08 14.44
N CYS A 45 -5.36 1.54 13.82
CA CYS A 45 -5.40 1.28 12.39
C CYS A 45 -5.11 2.53 11.55
N LEU A 46 -5.76 3.67 11.86
CA LEU A 46 -5.62 4.89 11.07
C LEU A 46 -4.21 5.50 11.21
N ASN A 47 -3.68 5.52 12.43
CA ASN A 47 -2.33 6.06 12.69
C ASN A 47 -1.25 5.19 12.06
N SER A 48 -1.39 3.87 12.13
CA SER A 48 -0.45 2.94 11.49
C SER A 48 -0.53 3.00 9.97
N ALA A 49 -1.74 3.15 9.39
CA ALA A 49 -1.90 3.38 7.95
C ALA A 49 -1.18 4.66 7.50
N LYS A 50 -1.27 5.76 8.27
CA LYS A 50 -0.51 6.99 7.99
C LYS A 50 1.00 6.75 8.06
N ALA A 51 1.46 5.99 9.06
CA ALA A 51 2.88 5.70 9.26
C ALA A 51 3.52 4.94 8.09
N ILE A 52 2.76 4.05 7.43
CA ILE A 52 3.24 3.32 6.24
C ILE A 52 3.10 4.12 4.93
N GLY A 53 2.58 5.35 5.00
CA GLY A 53 2.45 6.24 3.83
C GLY A 53 1.08 6.28 3.17
N CYS A 54 0.01 5.76 3.80
CA CYS A 54 -1.34 5.96 3.27
C CYS A 54 -1.78 7.43 3.42
N THR A 55 -2.18 8.07 2.32
CA THR A 55 -2.77 9.41 2.34
C THR A 55 -4.24 9.34 2.77
N VAL A 56 -4.48 9.47 4.08
CA VAL A 56 -5.81 9.34 4.70
C VAL A 56 -6.29 10.65 5.34
N VAL A 57 -5.95 11.80 4.73
CA VAL A 57 -6.22 13.14 5.28
C VAL A 57 -7.71 13.38 5.58
N ASN A 58 -8.60 12.74 4.83
CA ASN A 58 -10.05 12.91 4.93
C ASN A 58 -10.77 11.72 5.58
N ILE A 59 -10.06 10.82 6.28
CA ILE A 59 -10.66 9.67 6.97
C ILE A 59 -10.44 9.84 8.47
N GLY A 60 -11.54 9.99 9.21
CA GLY A 60 -11.55 9.96 10.68
C GLY A 60 -11.80 8.56 11.23
N THR A 61 -11.57 8.37 12.52
CA THR A 61 -11.93 7.13 13.22
C THR A 61 -13.43 6.85 13.13
N GLN A 62 -14.26 7.90 13.21
CA GLN A 62 -15.70 7.79 13.10
C GLN A 62 -16.17 7.25 11.74
N ASP A 63 -15.50 7.61 10.65
CA ASP A 63 -15.81 7.07 9.32
C ASP A 63 -15.59 5.55 9.24
N LEU A 64 -14.58 5.06 9.96
CA LEU A 64 -14.28 3.62 10.09
C LEU A 64 -15.29 2.92 11.01
N VAL A 65 -15.73 3.59 12.08
CA VAL A 65 -16.77 3.09 13.00
C VAL A 65 -18.11 2.95 12.28
N GLU A 66 -18.48 3.94 11.47
CA GLU A 66 -19.69 3.92 10.63
C GLU A 66 -19.58 2.98 9.44
N GLY A 67 -18.38 2.49 9.13
CA GLY A 67 -18.14 1.54 8.06
C GLY A 67 -18.42 2.10 6.67
N ARG A 68 -18.14 3.38 6.43
CA ARG A 68 -18.43 4.06 5.15
C ARG A 68 -17.71 3.34 3.99
N PRO A 69 -18.44 2.68 3.06
CA PRO A 69 -17.81 1.73 2.13
C PRO A 69 -16.74 2.35 1.23
N HIS A 70 -16.98 3.56 0.71
CA HIS A 70 -16.03 4.24 -0.17
C HIS A 70 -14.72 4.63 0.53
N LEU A 71 -14.77 4.96 1.84
CA LEU A 71 -13.59 5.28 2.63
C LEU A 71 -12.82 4.03 3.02
N LEU A 72 -13.52 2.96 3.40
CA LEU A 72 -12.91 1.66 3.66
C LEU A 72 -12.21 1.10 2.42
N LEU A 73 -12.87 1.14 1.25
CA LEU A 73 -12.27 0.71 -0.01
C LEU A 73 -11.07 1.57 -0.40
N GLY A 74 -11.13 2.89 -0.19
CA GLY A 74 -10.00 3.78 -0.41
C GLY A 74 -8.80 3.44 0.48
N LEU A 75 -9.04 3.18 1.77
CA LEU A 75 -8.00 2.76 2.70
C LEU A 75 -7.38 1.41 2.31
N ILE A 76 -8.19 0.40 2.01
CA ILE A 76 -7.73 -0.92 1.57
C ILE A 76 -6.90 -0.80 0.30
N SER A 77 -7.37 -0.01 -0.68
CA SER A 77 -6.66 0.24 -1.94
C SER A 77 -5.26 0.82 -1.68
N HIS A 78 -5.13 1.80 -0.79
CA HIS A 78 -3.83 2.36 -0.43
C HIS A 78 -2.91 1.33 0.25
N ILE A 79 -3.42 0.53 1.19
CA ILE A 79 -2.62 -0.49 1.88
C ILE A 79 -2.12 -1.56 0.89
N VAL A 80 -2.99 -2.06 0.00
CA VAL A 80 -2.62 -3.02 -1.04
C VAL A 80 -1.62 -2.42 -2.02
N LYS A 81 -1.81 -1.15 -2.41
CA LYS A 81 -0.88 -0.44 -3.29
C LYS A 81 0.52 -0.35 -2.67
N ILE A 82 0.64 -0.04 -1.38
CA ILE A 82 1.91 -0.05 -0.66
C ILE A 82 2.56 -1.43 -0.71
N GLN A 83 1.80 -2.49 -0.42
CA GLN A 83 2.31 -3.86 -0.46
C GLN A 83 2.87 -4.24 -1.84
N LEU A 84 2.11 -3.98 -2.90
CA LEU A 84 2.48 -4.32 -4.27
C LEU A 84 3.70 -3.53 -4.77
N LEU A 85 3.83 -2.28 -4.32
CA LEU A 85 4.92 -1.41 -4.73
C LEU A 85 6.19 -1.57 -3.88
N ALA A 86 6.08 -2.11 -2.66
CA ALA A 86 7.24 -2.37 -1.80
C ALA A 86 8.24 -3.38 -2.39
N THR A 87 7.80 -4.20 -3.36
CA THR A 87 8.64 -5.12 -4.13
C THR A 87 9.26 -4.46 -5.37
N VAL A 88 8.88 -3.24 -5.73
CA VAL A 88 9.46 -2.51 -6.86
C VAL A 88 10.66 -1.71 -6.36
N ASP A 89 11.77 -2.42 -6.14
CA ASP A 89 13.03 -1.86 -5.64
C ASP A 89 14.19 -2.46 -6.45
N ILE A 90 15.04 -1.61 -7.02
CA ILE A 90 16.17 -2.03 -7.87
C ILE A 90 17.13 -2.95 -7.12
N LYS A 91 17.27 -2.77 -5.80
CA LYS A 91 18.13 -3.61 -4.95
C LYS A 91 17.53 -4.99 -4.70
N LYS A 92 16.20 -5.11 -4.76
CA LYS A 92 15.48 -6.36 -4.46
C LYS A 92 15.03 -7.12 -5.70
N THR A 93 14.94 -6.44 -6.84
CA THR A 93 14.30 -6.96 -8.05
C THR A 93 15.31 -6.93 -9.21
N PRO A 94 16.01 -8.07 -9.46
CA PRO A 94 17.05 -8.15 -10.48
C PRO A 94 16.57 -7.76 -11.89
N GLU A 95 15.29 -7.98 -12.19
CA GLU A 95 14.69 -7.63 -13.48
C GLU A 95 14.72 -6.12 -13.73
N LEU A 96 14.66 -5.30 -12.67
CA LEU A 96 14.78 -3.85 -12.78
C LEU A 96 16.21 -3.42 -13.07
N ALA A 97 17.20 -4.14 -12.53
CA ALA A 97 18.62 -3.87 -12.79
C ALA A 97 18.99 -4.10 -14.28
N THR A 98 18.25 -4.95 -15.00
CA THR A 98 18.51 -5.17 -16.44
C THR A 98 18.24 -3.96 -17.33
N MET A 99 17.56 -2.94 -16.81
CA MET A 99 17.26 -1.71 -17.53
C MET A 99 18.34 -0.65 -17.39
N VAL A 100 19.25 -0.84 -16.45
CA VAL A 100 20.23 0.17 -16.07
C VAL A 100 21.53 -0.09 -16.81
N GLU A 101 21.99 0.89 -17.58
CA GLU A 101 23.26 0.77 -18.32
C GLU A 101 24.47 1.25 -17.50
N ASP A 102 24.29 2.24 -16.62
CA ASP A 102 25.35 2.79 -15.79
C ASP A 102 24.95 3.13 -14.34
N SER A 103 25.93 3.44 -13.50
CA SER A 103 25.70 3.74 -12.08
C SER A 103 24.89 5.01 -11.84
N LYS A 104 24.88 5.94 -12.79
CA LYS A 104 24.18 7.22 -12.66
C LYS A 104 22.68 7.03 -12.92
N GLU A 105 22.33 6.24 -13.92
CA GLU A 105 20.95 5.86 -14.20
C GLU A 105 20.34 5.02 -13.07
N ALA A 106 21.16 4.17 -12.41
CA ALA A 106 20.72 3.45 -11.23
C ALA A 106 20.31 4.40 -10.10
N GLU A 107 21.13 5.42 -9.84
CA GLU A 107 20.88 6.43 -8.81
C GLU A 107 19.61 7.23 -9.13
N GLU A 108 19.46 7.70 -10.37
CA GLU A 108 18.26 8.42 -10.82
C GLU A 108 16.99 7.56 -10.71
N LEU A 109 17.07 6.25 -10.96
CA LEU A 109 15.94 5.34 -10.79
C LEU A 109 15.61 5.07 -9.32
N MET A 110 16.60 5.06 -8.42
CA MET A 110 16.38 4.88 -6.97
C MET A 110 15.64 6.07 -6.35
N ASP A 111 15.79 7.27 -6.91
CA ASP A 111 15.11 8.49 -6.47
C ASP A 111 13.66 8.59 -6.96
N LEU A 112 13.25 7.74 -7.90
CA LEU A 112 11.89 7.73 -8.41
C LEU A 112 10.93 7.01 -7.46
N ALA A 113 9.68 7.48 -7.44
CA ALA A 113 8.59 6.74 -6.81
C ALA A 113 8.45 5.33 -7.45
N PRO A 114 8.12 4.28 -6.68
CA PRO A 114 8.01 2.91 -7.18
C PRO A 114 7.11 2.75 -8.42
N GLU A 115 6.03 3.53 -8.49
CA GLU A 115 5.12 3.54 -9.65
C GLU A 115 5.81 3.98 -10.94
N LYS A 116 6.72 4.96 -10.84
CA LYS A 116 7.47 5.47 -11.99
C LYS A 116 8.56 4.49 -12.42
N VAL A 117 9.17 3.79 -11.46
CA VAL A 117 10.10 2.69 -11.75
C VAL A 117 9.37 1.57 -12.49
N LEU A 118 8.19 1.16 -12.01
CA LEU A 118 7.38 0.14 -12.67
C LEU A 118 6.95 0.55 -14.09
N LEU A 119 6.57 1.81 -14.28
CA LEU A 119 6.19 2.34 -15.59
C LEU A 119 7.38 2.36 -16.57
N LYS A 120 8.57 2.76 -16.10
CA LYS A 120 9.80 2.67 -16.90
C LYS A 120 10.09 1.23 -17.30
N TRP A 121 9.93 0.28 -16.37
CA TRP A 121 10.10 -1.14 -16.65
C TRP A 121 9.13 -1.69 -17.67
N MET A 122 7.85 -1.35 -17.55
CA MET A 122 6.86 -1.73 -18.54
C MET A 122 7.23 -1.23 -19.93
N ASN A 123 7.60 0.05 -20.06
CA ASN A 123 8.01 0.63 -21.33
C ASN A 123 9.29 0.01 -21.88
N PHE A 124 10.25 -0.36 -21.04
CA PHE A 124 11.46 -1.08 -21.46
C PHE A 124 11.13 -2.42 -22.11
N GLN A 125 10.25 -3.23 -21.50
CA GLN A 125 9.82 -4.51 -22.07
C GLN A 125 8.99 -4.32 -23.34
N LEU A 126 8.08 -3.34 -23.35
CA LEU A 126 7.27 -3.01 -24.53
C LEU A 126 8.13 -2.61 -25.73
N LYS A 127 9.15 -1.75 -25.52
CA LYS A 127 10.11 -1.38 -26.56
C LYS A 127 10.85 -2.58 -27.13
N LYS A 128 11.30 -3.51 -26.27
CA LYS A 128 11.94 -4.77 -26.69
C LYS A 128 11.02 -5.64 -27.57
N SER A 129 9.72 -5.63 -27.30
CA SER A 129 8.73 -6.36 -28.11
C SER A 129 8.31 -5.66 -29.41
N GLY A 130 8.85 -4.47 -29.70
CA GLY A 130 8.50 -3.68 -30.90
C GLY A 130 7.22 -2.85 -30.75
N TYR A 131 6.68 -2.72 -29.53
CA TYR A 131 5.55 -1.85 -29.26
C TYR A 131 5.95 -0.38 -29.39
N LYS A 132 5.21 0.39 -30.18
CA LYS A 132 5.60 1.75 -30.60
C LYS A 132 5.09 2.87 -29.69
N LYS A 133 4.03 2.61 -28.92
CA LYS A 133 3.44 3.63 -28.05
C LYS A 133 4.08 3.57 -26.67
N GLU A 134 4.16 4.70 -26.01
CA GLU A 134 4.60 4.78 -24.62
C GLU A 134 3.39 4.75 -23.69
N VAL A 135 3.49 3.95 -22.63
CA VAL A 135 2.49 3.91 -21.56
C VAL A 135 2.88 4.95 -20.52
N THR A 136 2.00 5.91 -20.24
CA THR A 136 2.29 7.04 -19.35
C THR A 136 1.61 6.95 -17.98
N ASP A 137 0.60 6.09 -17.86
CA ASP A 137 -0.17 5.85 -16.63
C ASP A 137 -0.77 4.43 -16.62
N PHE A 138 -1.26 4.02 -15.45
CA PHE A 138 -1.95 2.73 -15.25
C PHE A 138 -3.48 2.82 -15.30
N HIS A 139 -4.04 3.97 -15.70
CA HIS A 139 -5.49 4.18 -15.70
C HIS A 139 -6.16 3.72 -17.01
N ARG A 140 -5.41 3.70 -18.11
CA ARG A 140 -5.95 3.49 -19.47
C ARG A 140 -5.28 2.36 -20.26
N ILE A 141 -4.52 1.49 -19.60
CA ILE A 141 -3.84 0.35 -20.25
C ILE A 141 -4.84 -0.74 -20.63
#